data_AF-A0A271U7H8-F1
#
_entry.id   AF-A0A271U7H8-F1
#
_cell.length_a   1.000
_cell.length_b   1.000
_cell.length_c   1.000
_cell.angle_alpha   90.00
_cell.angle_beta   90.00
_cell.angle_gamma   90.00
#
_symmetry.space_group_name_H-M   'P 1'
#
loop_
_entity.id
_entity.type
_entity.pdbx_description
1 polymer ?
#
loop_
_entity_poly.entity_id
_entity_poly.type
_entity_poly.pdbx_seq_one_letter_code
_entity_poly.pdbx_strand_id
1 'polypeptide(L)'
;MDNDKIDQHSDEIEVESEEKERGKKIEIDEDRLPSRAMAIHEHIRQDGEKELERDAMALLWSAIAAGLSMGASLLAKGIFHVELEGVPGSFLLENLGYTFGFIIVIMARQQLFTENTVTAVLPVMQKPTISNVGLLMRLWGVVLLGNILGTGIAAWAFEYMPIFNEETRDAFVKIGMDVMKNTPSEMFANAIISGWLIATMVWMFPAAGAAKIVVIILMTWLIALGDTTHIVVGSVEILYLVFNGTLHWSDFIWPFALPTLAGNICGGTFIFALMSHAQIRNDMSNKRKAEARQKAERAENIKKNDKNPA
;
A
#
# COMPACT_ATOMS: atom_id res chain seq x y z
N MET A 1 19.36 7.36 -45.25
CA MET A 1 20.17 7.34 -44.01
C MET A 1 19.19 7.69 -42.91
N ASP A 2 18.26 6.79 -42.64
CA ASP A 2 18.35 5.77 -41.58
C ASP A 2 18.59 6.42 -40.23
N ASN A 3 17.50 6.84 -39.59
CA ASN A 3 17.46 7.14 -38.16
C ASN A 3 16.41 6.26 -37.42
N ASP A 4 15.93 5.19 -38.07
CA ASP A 4 14.92 4.23 -37.57
C ASP A 4 15.53 3.10 -36.71
N LYS A 5 16.64 3.34 -36.02
CA LYS A 5 17.33 2.28 -35.26
C LYS A 5 17.82 2.70 -33.89
N ILE A 6 16.98 3.34 -33.08
CA ILE A 6 17.16 3.37 -31.62
C ILE A 6 15.77 3.42 -30.94
N ASP A 7 14.99 2.33 -31.00
CA ASP A 7 14.00 1.99 -29.94
C ASP A 7 13.35 0.60 -30.11
N GLN A 8 14.10 -0.43 -30.48
CA GLN A 8 13.57 -1.80 -30.63
C GLN A 8 13.75 -2.68 -29.37
N HIS A 9 13.58 -2.10 -28.18
CA HIS A 9 13.60 -2.92 -26.95
C HIS A 9 12.65 -2.42 -25.86
N SER A 10 11.37 -2.28 -26.20
CA SER A 10 10.31 -2.57 -25.24
C SER A 10 9.18 -3.26 -25.99
N ASP A 11 9.02 -4.56 -25.78
CA ASP A 11 7.66 -5.08 -25.73
C ASP A 11 6.97 -4.20 -24.67
N GLU A 12 6.10 -3.27 -25.08
CA GLU A 12 5.45 -2.34 -24.17
C GLU A 12 4.74 -3.16 -23.09
N ILE A 13 5.24 -3.08 -21.86
CA ILE A 13 4.64 -3.75 -20.73
C ILE A 13 3.32 -3.05 -20.47
N GLU A 14 2.24 -3.62 -20.99
CA GLU A 14 0.91 -3.06 -20.87
C GLU A 14 0.01 -3.97 -20.04
N VAL A 15 -0.76 -3.34 -19.15
CA VAL A 15 -1.86 -4.00 -18.44
C VAL A 15 -3.02 -4.18 -19.42
N GLU A 16 -3.54 -5.39 -19.49
CA GLU A 16 -4.74 -5.64 -20.26
C GLU A 16 -5.96 -5.06 -19.53
N SER A 17 -6.71 -4.16 -20.17
CA SER A 17 -7.94 -3.57 -19.62
C SER A 17 -9.05 -3.45 -20.69
N GLU A 18 -10.32 -3.42 -20.28
CA GLU A 18 -11.45 -3.27 -21.23
C GLU A 18 -11.44 -1.92 -21.96
N GLU A 19 -10.84 -0.89 -21.36
CA GLU A 19 -10.77 0.46 -21.90
C GLU A 19 -9.76 0.55 -23.05
N LYS A 20 -8.59 -0.09 -22.87
CA LYS A 20 -7.56 -0.23 -23.91
C LYS A 20 -8.07 -1.05 -25.10
N GLU A 21 -8.77 -2.16 -24.85
CA GLU A 21 -9.42 -2.95 -25.92
C GLU A 21 -10.42 -2.14 -26.75
N ARG A 22 -11.07 -1.14 -26.14
CA ARG A 22 -12.05 -0.27 -26.82
C ARG A 22 -11.43 1.00 -27.43
N GLY A 23 -10.11 1.19 -27.30
CA GLY A 23 -9.39 2.36 -27.83
C GLY A 23 -9.81 3.70 -27.24
N LYS A 24 -10.40 3.73 -26.03
CA LYS A 24 -10.80 4.98 -25.38
C LYS A 24 -9.69 5.48 -24.47
N LYS A 25 -9.35 6.77 -24.59
CA LYS A 25 -8.52 7.44 -23.58
C LYS A 25 -9.25 7.43 -22.24
N ILE A 26 -8.49 7.12 -21.20
CA ILE A 26 -8.94 7.06 -19.82
C ILE A 26 -9.06 8.52 -19.33
N GLU A 27 -10.28 9.03 -19.27
CA GLU A 27 -10.56 10.36 -18.71
C GLU A 27 -11.64 10.17 -17.63
N ILE A 28 -11.25 10.35 -16.36
CA ILE A 28 -12.17 10.28 -15.23
C ILE A 28 -13.01 11.56 -15.24
N ASP A 29 -14.22 11.47 -15.77
CA ASP A 29 -15.24 12.49 -15.55
C ASP A 29 -15.99 12.14 -14.24
N GLU A 30 -15.53 12.68 -13.11
CA GLU A 30 -16.11 12.43 -11.78
C GLU A 30 -17.62 12.70 -11.74
N ASP A 31 -18.10 13.66 -12.55
CA ASP A 31 -19.51 14.04 -12.66
C ASP A 31 -20.36 13.00 -13.41
N ARG A 32 -19.73 12.09 -14.17
CA ARG A 32 -20.41 10.96 -14.84
C ARG A 32 -20.47 9.68 -14.01
N LEU A 33 -19.72 9.61 -12.92
CA LEU A 33 -19.70 8.42 -12.07
C LEU A 33 -20.85 8.43 -11.06
N PRO A 34 -21.51 7.28 -10.84
CA PRO A 34 -22.73 7.22 -10.04
C PRO A 34 -22.51 7.48 -8.54
N SER A 35 -21.27 7.43 -8.05
CA SER A 35 -20.94 7.73 -6.64
C SER A 35 -19.48 8.17 -6.47
N ARG A 36 -19.19 8.89 -5.37
CA ARG A 36 -17.81 9.24 -4.98
C ARG A 36 -16.95 8.00 -4.67
N ALA A 37 -17.56 6.93 -4.17
CA ALA A 37 -16.84 5.68 -3.91
C ALA A 37 -16.33 5.04 -5.21
N MET A 38 -17.11 5.14 -6.30
CA MET A 38 -16.70 4.70 -7.63
C MET A 38 -15.58 5.57 -8.21
N ALA A 39 -15.60 6.88 -7.97
CA ALA A 39 -14.53 7.78 -8.41
C ALA A 39 -13.20 7.46 -7.71
N ILE A 40 -13.23 7.23 -6.39
CA ILE A 40 -12.05 6.79 -5.63
C ILE A 40 -11.53 5.44 -6.15
N HIS A 41 -12.44 4.48 -6.39
CA HIS A 41 -12.09 3.18 -6.96
C HIS A 41 -11.35 3.31 -8.28
N GLU A 42 -11.90 4.12 -9.19
CA GLU A 42 -11.37 4.29 -10.53
C GLU A 42 -10.01 5.01 -10.52
N HIS A 43 -9.84 6.01 -9.65
CA HIS A 43 -8.57 6.71 -9.48
C HIS A 43 -7.44 5.76 -9.04
N ILE A 44 -7.70 4.97 -7.99
CA ILE A 44 -6.71 4.04 -7.42
C ILE A 44 -6.40 2.92 -8.41
N ARG A 45 -7.40 2.46 -9.15
CA ARG A 45 -7.23 1.46 -10.21
C ARG A 45 -6.31 1.98 -11.32
N GLN A 46 -6.53 3.18 -11.81
CA GLN A 46 -5.69 3.77 -12.86
C GLN A 46 -4.25 4.00 -12.39
N ASP A 47 -4.07 4.42 -11.14
CA ASP A 47 -2.73 4.50 -10.56
C ASP A 47 -2.08 3.12 -10.46
N GLY A 48 -2.85 2.10 -10.08
CA GLY A 48 -2.42 0.70 -10.13
C GLY A 48 -1.97 0.22 -11.50
N GLU A 49 -2.70 0.56 -12.58
CA GLU A 49 -2.31 0.24 -13.95
C GLU A 49 -0.96 0.87 -14.29
N LYS A 50 -0.80 2.17 -14.02
CA LYS A 50 0.46 2.87 -14.26
C LYS A 50 1.62 2.22 -13.51
N GLU A 51 1.41 1.85 -12.24
CA GLU A 51 2.47 1.20 -11.44
C GLU A 51 2.83 -0.20 -11.96
N LEU A 52 1.86 -0.97 -12.44
CA LEU A 52 2.10 -2.28 -13.06
C LEU A 52 2.89 -2.19 -14.37
N GLU A 53 2.73 -1.09 -15.13
CA GLU A 53 3.41 -0.84 -16.41
C GLU A 53 4.81 -0.25 -16.26
N ARG A 54 5.18 0.24 -15.06
CA ARG A 54 6.50 0.84 -14.83
C ARG A 54 7.65 -0.11 -15.11
N ASP A 55 8.76 0.49 -15.52
CA ASP A 55 10.03 -0.21 -15.67
C ASP A 55 10.51 -0.81 -14.33
N ALA A 56 10.98 -2.06 -14.38
CA ALA A 56 11.37 -2.81 -13.20
C ALA A 56 12.59 -2.21 -12.48
N MET A 57 13.52 -1.61 -13.21
CA MET A 57 14.72 -1.03 -12.58
C MET A 57 14.39 0.30 -11.92
N ALA A 58 13.52 1.12 -12.52
CA ALA A 58 12.99 2.32 -11.89
C ALA A 58 12.18 1.99 -10.62
N LEU A 59 11.38 0.92 -10.64
CA LEU A 59 10.67 0.41 -9.46
C LEU A 59 11.64 -0.02 -8.36
N LEU A 60 12.69 -0.78 -8.70
CA LEU A 60 13.67 -1.27 -7.73
C LEU A 60 14.37 -0.13 -6.99
N TRP A 61 14.87 0.89 -7.70
CA TRP A 61 15.53 2.03 -7.07
C TRP A 61 14.60 2.84 -6.18
N SER A 62 13.35 3.05 -6.62
CA SER A 62 12.32 3.70 -5.79
C SER A 62 12.00 2.89 -4.54
N ALA A 63 11.97 1.55 -4.65
CA ALA A 63 11.71 0.65 -3.55
C ALA A 63 12.88 0.56 -2.55
N ILE A 64 14.13 0.62 -3.02
CA ILE A 64 15.30 0.73 -2.14
C ILE A 64 15.27 2.05 -1.37
N ALA A 65 14.96 3.16 -2.06
CA ALA A 65 14.81 4.46 -1.41
C ALA A 65 13.69 4.43 -0.36
N ALA A 66 12.55 3.79 -0.66
CA ALA A 66 11.48 3.58 0.33
C ALA A 66 11.98 2.78 1.54
N GLY A 67 12.69 1.66 1.33
CA GLY A 67 13.22 0.85 2.43
C GLY A 67 14.18 1.61 3.33
N LEU A 68 15.06 2.43 2.75
CA LEU A 68 15.95 3.33 3.50
C LEU A 68 15.16 4.36 4.32
N SER A 69 14.17 5.01 3.69
CA SER A 69 13.29 5.97 4.36
C SER A 69 12.49 5.34 5.50
N MET A 70 12.09 4.07 5.38
CA MET A 70 11.43 3.35 6.48
C MET A 70 12.32 3.16 7.70
N GLY A 71 13.66 3.22 7.55
CA GLY A 71 14.59 3.31 8.67
C GLY A 71 14.33 4.50 9.58
N ALA A 72 13.74 5.59 9.07
CA ALA A 72 13.35 6.74 9.88
C ALA A 72 12.29 6.40 10.94
N SER A 73 11.45 5.38 10.70
CA SER A 73 10.46 4.90 11.69
C SER A 73 11.13 4.29 12.92
N LEU A 74 12.13 3.41 12.71
CA LEU A 74 12.91 2.84 13.82
C LEU A 74 13.73 3.92 14.51
N LEU A 75 14.38 4.79 13.74
CA LEU A 75 15.17 5.90 14.25
C LEU A 75 14.36 6.80 15.21
N ALA A 76 13.24 7.34 14.73
CA ALA A 76 12.43 8.26 15.53
C ALA A 76 11.81 7.55 16.74
N LYS A 77 11.32 6.31 16.58
CA LYS A 77 10.77 5.53 17.70
C LYS A 77 11.84 5.24 18.76
N GLY A 78 13.05 4.87 18.36
CA GLY A 78 14.16 4.62 19.30
C GLY A 78 14.65 5.87 20.01
N ILE A 79 14.76 7.02 19.32
CA ILE A 79 15.10 8.30 19.98
C ILE A 79 14.03 8.66 21.00
N PHE A 80 12.75 8.58 20.64
CA PHE A 80 11.66 8.87 21.58
C PHE A 80 11.65 7.90 22.76
N HIS A 81 12.00 6.62 22.54
CA HIS A 81 12.08 5.63 23.61
C HIS A 81 13.14 6.02 24.66
N VAL A 82 14.29 6.54 24.24
CA VAL A 82 15.34 7.02 25.15
C VAL A 82 14.93 8.32 25.83
N GLU A 83 14.52 9.32 25.04
CA GLU A 83 14.28 10.68 25.55
C GLU A 83 13.02 10.81 26.42
N LEU A 84 12.07 9.87 26.31
CA LEU A 84 10.82 9.87 27.07
C LEU A 84 10.83 8.86 28.22
N GLU A 85 11.97 8.25 28.54
CA GLU A 85 12.08 7.31 29.65
C GLU A 85 11.58 7.95 30.96
N GLY A 86 10.70 7.25 31.67
CA GLY A 86 10.11 7.72 32.94
C GLY A 86 8.98 8.74 32.80
N VAL A 87 8.62 9.18 31.59
CA VAL A 87 7.49 10.09 31.35
C VAL A 87 6.17 9.29 31.33
N PRO A 88 5.16 9.64 32.17
CA PRO A 88 3.86 8.99 32.12
C PRO A 88 3.20 9.14 30.74
N GLY A 89 2.87 8.01 30.10
CA GLY A 89 2.26 8.00 28.77
C GLY A 89 3.24 8.12 27.60
N SER A 90 4.55 7.98 27.84
CA SER A 90 5.59 8.01 26.79
C SER A 90 5.29 7.10 25.60
N PHE A 91 4.73 5.91 25.84
CA PHE A 91 4.32 4.93 24.82
C PHE A 91 3.52 5.55 23.65
N LEU A 92 2.64 6.51 23.93
CA LEU A 92 1.85 7.17 22.88
C LEU A 92 2.75 8.00 21.94
N LEU A 93 3.69 8.74 22.51
CA LEU A 93 4.62 9.59 21.78
C LEU A 93 5.72 8.77 21.12
N GLU A 94 6.23 7.73 21.77
CA GLU A 94 7.19 6.77 21.19
C GLU A 94 6.64 6.17 19.88
N ASN A 95 5.39 5.70 19.91
CA ASN A 95 4.74 5.16 18.71
C ASN A 95 4.46 6.21 17.63
N LEU A 96 4.47 7.51 17.94
CA LEU A 96 4.39 8.55 16.92
C LEU A 96 5.65 8.55 16.04
N GLY A 97 6.81 8.14 16.58
CA GLY A 97 8.05 7.97 15.85
C GLY A 97 7.93 6.99 14.68
N TYR A 98 7.09 5.96 14.82
CA TYR A 98 6.80 4.99 13.77
C TYR A 98 6.26 5.61 12.48
N THR A 99 5.60 6.77 12.58
CA THR A 99 4.95 7.43 11.43
C THR A 99 5.94 8.10 10.47
N PHE A 100 7.16 8.42 10.93
CA PHE A 100 8.11 9.25 10.17
C PHE A 100 8.53 8.62 8.84
N GLY A 101 8.85 7.31 8.84
CA GLY A 101 9.19 6.60 7.61
C GLY A 101 8.06 6.64 6.58
N PHE A 102 6.81 6.39 7.01
CA PHE A 102 5.65 6.46 6.13
C PHE A 102 5.41 7.86 5.56
N ILE A 103 5.58 8.91 6.37
CA ILE A 103 5.47 10.29 5.88
C ILE A 103 6.48 10.53 4.76
N ILE A 104 7.75 10.18 4.96
CA ILE A 104 8.80 10.37 3.96
C ILE A 104 8.46 9.59 2.69
N VAL A 105 8.18 8.29 2.81
CA VAL A 105 7.90 7.40 1.68
C VAL A 105 6.74 7.90 0.84
N ILE A 106 5.60 8.18 1.48
CA ILE A 106 4.35 8.51 0.80
C ILE A 106 4.41 9.92 0.21
N MET A 107 5.00 10.88 0.93
CA MET A 107 5.13 12.26 0.43
C MET A 107 6.16 12.37 -0.70
N ALA A 108 7.22 11.56 -0.65
CA ALA A 108 8.22 11.48 -1.71
C ALA A 108 7.81 10.57 -2.88
N ARG A 109 6.64 9.94 -2.83
CA ARG A 109 6.14 8.98 -3.84
C ARG A 109 7.10 7.81 -4.10
N GLN A 110 7.74 7.33 -3.04
CA GLN A 110 8.60 6.16 -3.08
C GLN A 110 7.76 4.88 -3.07
N GLN A 111 8.28 3.80 -3.65
CA GLN A 111 7.52 2.56 -3.83
C GLN A 111 7.53 1.70 -2.57
N LEU A 112 6.39 1.59 -1.90
CA LEU A 112 6.20 0.72 -0.74
C LEU A 112 5.34 -0.49 -1.10
N PHE A 113 5.83 -1.68 -0.75
CA PHE A 113 5.16 -2.94 -1.07
C PHE A 113 3.72 -2.99 -0.55
N THR A 114 3.49 -2.55 0.69
CA THR A 114 2.18 -2.67 1.34
C THR A 114 1.12 -1.76 0.74
N GLU A 115 1.49 -0.63 0.11
CA GLU A 115 0.58 0.20 -0.69
C GLU A 115 0.10 -0.53 -1.96
N ASN A 116 1.02 -1.28 -2.58
CA ASN A 116 0.75 -2.08 -3.79
C ASN A 116 -0.12 -3.32 -3.55
N THR A 117 -0.55 -3.59 -2.31
CA THR A 117 -1.52 -4.66 -2.02
C THR A 117 -2.95 -4.27 -2.38
N VAL A 118 -3.25 -2.97 -2.53
CA VAL A 118 -4.54 -2.48 -3.03
C VAL A 118 -4.42 -1.94 -4.44
N THR A 119 -3.53 -0.97 -4.66
CA THR A 119 -3.43 -0.22 -5.92
C THR A 119 -3.24 -1.15 -7.11
N ALA A 120 -2.26 -2.05 -7.05
CA ALA A 120 -1.93 -2.97 -8.13
C ALA A 120 -2.90 -4.17 -8.23
N VAL A 121 -3.58 -4.54 -7.14
CA VAL A 121 -4.52 -5.68 -7.14
C VAL A 121 -5.83 -5.32 -7.81
N LEU A 122 -6.27 -4.06 -7.72
CA LEU A 122 -7.53 -3.61 -8.31
C LEU A 122 -7.60 -3.80 -9.85
N PRO A 123 -6.61 -3.38 -10.66
CA PRO A 123 -6.60 -3.65 -12.10
C PRO A 123 -6.65 -5.14 -12.42
N VAL A 124 -5.88 -5.95 -11.70
CA VAL A 124 -5.82 -7.40 -11.93
C VAL A 124 -7.14 -8.09 -11.57
N MET A 125 -7.82 -7.67 -10.50
CA MET A 125 -9.13 -8.20 -10.15
C MET A 125 -10.21 -7.84 -11.16
N GLN A 126 -10.09 -6.69 -11.84
CA GLN A 126 -11.03 -6.30 -12.89
C GLN A 126 -10.87 -7.16 -14.15
N LYS A 127 -9.63 -7.46 -14.54
CA LYS A 127 -9.33 -8.36 -15.67
C LYS A 127 -8.24 -9.37 -15.29
N PRO A 128 -8.62 -10.52 -14.69
CA PRO A 128 -7.67 -11.49 -14.15
C PRO A 128 -7.07 -12.38 -15.25
N THR A 129 -6.21 -11.81 -16.10
CA THR A 129 -5.46 -12.57 -17.10
C THR A 129 -4.12 -13.05 -16.54
N ILE A 130 -3.55 -14.11 -17.13
CA ILE A 130 -2.24 -14.64 -16.73
C ILE A 130 -1.16 -13.57 -16.87
N SER A 131 -1.25 -12.73 -17.90
CA SER A 131 -0.38 -11.58 -18.11
C SER A 131 -0.44 -10.60 -16.94
N ASN A 132 -1.65 -10.14 -16.58
CA ASN A 132 -1.87 -9.20 -15.47
C ASN A 132 -1.41 -9.76 -14.11
N VAL A 133 -1.64 -11.05 -13.85
CA VAL A 133 -1.12 -11.73 -12.64
C VAL A 133 0.41 -11.77 -12.65
N GLY A 134 1.03 -12.02 -13.81
CA GLY A 134 2.49 -11.95 -13.98
C GLY A 134 3.05 -10.56 -13.66
N LEU A 135 2.40 -9.50 -14.14
CA LEU A 135 2.79 -8.11 -13.85
C LEU A 135 2.68 -7.78 -12.35
N LEU A 136 1.63 -8.25 -11.68
CA LEU A 136 1.46 -8.09 -10.25
C LEU A 136 2.57 -8.79 -9.47
N MET A 137 2.85 -10.06 -9.78
CA MET A 137 3.92 -10.81 -9.12
C MET A 137 5.29 -10.18 -9.35
N ARG A 138 5.53 -9.63 -10.54
CA ARG A 138 6.74 -8.85 -10.86
C ARG A 138 6.85 -7.61 -9.99
N LEU A 139 5.80 -6.79 -9.95
CA LEU A 139 5.77 -5.57 -9.13
C LEU A 139 6.00 -5.90 -7.66
N TRP A 140 5.26 -6.87 -7.12
CA TRP A 140 5.39 -7.32 -5.74
C TRP A 140 6.80 -7.82 -5.42
N GLY A 141 7.36 -8.68 -6.27
CA GLY A 141 8.72 -9.22 -6.07
C GLY A 141 9.79 -8.14 -6.07
N VAL A 142 9.76 -7.24 -7.07
CA VAL A 142 10.73 -6.15 -7.21
C VAL A 142 10.64 -5.16 -6.06
N VAL A 143 9.43 -4.72 -5.72
CA VAL A 143 9.22 -3.70 -4.67
C VAL A 143 9.51 -4.29 -3.29
N LEU A 144 9.08 -5.51 -2.98
CA LEU A 144 9.38 -6.16 -1.71
C LEU A 144 10.89 -6.36 -1.53
N LEU A 145 11.57 -6.84 -2.57
CA LEU A 145 13.02 -7.01 -2.55
C LEU A 145 13.72 -5.67 -2.31
N GLY A 146 13.36 -4.63 -3.06
CA GLY A 146 13.92 -3.30 -2.89
C GLY A 146 13.70 -2.73 -1.49
N ASN A 147 12.48 -2.87 -0.95
CA ASN A 147 12.17 -2.44 0.42
C ASN A 147 13.02 -3.19 1.45
N ILE A 148 13.13 -4.52 1.38
CA ILE A 148 13.96 -5.32 2.29
C ILE A 148 15.44 -4.91 2.20
N LEU A 149 15.97 -4.75 0.98
CA LEU A 149 17.35 -4.29 0.76
C LEU A 149 17.57 -2.90 1.37
N GLY A 150 16.67 -1.95 1.14
CA GLY A 150 16.76 -0.61 1.72
C GLY A 150 16.71 -0.64 3.25
N THR A 151 15.80 -1.41 3.85
CA THR A 151 15.73 -1.57 5.31
C THR A 151 16.96 -2.26 5.87
N GLY A 152 17.54 -3.21 5.13
CA GLY A 152 18.78 -3.88 5.52
C GLY A 152 19.98 -2.93 5.50
N ILE A 153 20.09 -2.07 4.49
CA ILE A 153 21.14 -1.03 4.44
C ILE A 153 20.97 -0.06 5.61
N ALA A 154 19.74 0.38 5.91
CA ALA A 154 19.48 1.26 7.05
C ALA A 154 19.85 0.59 8.39
N ALA A 155 19.39 -0.64 8.62
CA ALA A 155 19.72 -1.41 9.83
C ALA A 155 21.23 -1.62 9.99
N TRP A 156 21.91 -1.99 8.90
CA TRP A 156 23.36 -2.15 8.88
C TRP A 156 24.09 -0.84 9.23
N ALA A 157 23.64 0.29 8.67
CA ALA A 157 24.22 1.59 8.98
C ALA A 157 24.00 1.97 10.46
N PHE A 158 22.81 1.70 11.02
CA PHE A 158 22.51 2.01 12.41
C PHE A 158 23.39 1.23 13.40
N GLU A 159 23.73 -0.03 13.07
CA GLU A 159 24.58 -0.88 13.90
C GLU A 159 26.08 -0.53 13.77
N TYR A 160 26.59 -0.44 12.54
CA TYR A 160 28.05 -0.38 12.32
C TYR A 160 28.62 1.03 12.20
N MET A 161 27.80 2.03 11.86
CA MET A 161 28.29 3.41 11.77
C MET A 161 28.18 4.12 13.13
N PRO A 162 29.12 5.02 13.46
CA PRO A 162 29.10 5.79 14.71
C PRO A 162 28.08 6.95 14.65
N ILE A 163 26.81 6.62 14.42
CA ILE A 163 25.71 7.58 14.30
C ILE A 163 24.98 7.74 15.65
N PHE A 164 24.89 6.67 16.43
CA PHE A 164 24.09 6.58 17.65
C PHE A 164 24.91 6.15 18.86
N ASN A 165 24.53 6.66 20.03
CA ASN A 165 25.07 6.22 21.33
C ASN A 165 24.54 4.82 21.70
N GLU A 166 25.11 4.23 22.76
CA GLU A 166 24.73 2.91 23.25
C GLU A 166 23.25 2.85 23.67
N GLU A 167 22.74 3.88 24.37
CA GLU A 167 21.33 3.92 24.82
C GLU A 167 20.34 3.83 23.66
N THR A 168 20.59 4.55 22.56
CA THR A 168 19.73 4.51 21.36
C THR A 168 19.83 3.14 20.67
N ARG A 169 21.02 2.55 20.62
CA ARG A 169 21.23 1.20 20.07
C ARG A 169 20.49 0.15 20.89
N ASP A 170 20.52 0.25 22.21
CA ASP A 170 19.77 -0.62 23.13
C ASP A 170 18.26 -0.44 22.95
N ALA A 171 17.78 0.78 22.70
CA ALA A 171 16.39 1.03 22.36
C ALA A 171 15.98 0.31 21.07
N PHE A 172 16.81 0.33 20.02
CA PHE A 172 16.55 -0.43 18.80
C PHE A 172 16.48 -1.95 19.05
N VAL A 173 17.35 -2.49 19.92
CA VAL A 173 17.29 -3.89 20.33
C VAL A 173 15.96 -4.21 21.02
N LYS A 174 15.56 -3.39 22.00
CA LYS A 174 14.30 -3.58 22.74
C LYS A 174 13.09 -3.57 21.79
N ILE A 175 13.03 -2.58 20.90
CA ILE A 175 11.95 -2.45 19.91
C ILE A 175 11.88 -3.70 19.01
N GLY A 176 13.01 -4.16 18.46
CA GLY A 176 13.02 -5.37 17.62
C GLY A 176 12.66 -6.63 18.41
N MET A 177 13.12 -6.76 19.65
CA MET A 177 12.82 -7.92 20.49
C MET A 177 11.35 -7.98 20.90
N ASP A 178 10.69 -6.83 21.06
CA ASP A 178 9.25 -6.76 21.31
C ASP A 178 8.44 -7.36 20.15
N VAL A 179 8.87 -7.14 18.91
CA VAL A 179 8.24 -7.77 17.73
C VAL A 179 8.36 -9.29 17.81
N MET A 180 9.52 -9.81 18.21
CA MET A 180 9.81 -11.25 18.29
C MET A 180 9.13 -11.98 19.45
N LYS A 181 8.44 -11.25 20.36
CA LYS A 181 7.57 -11.88 21.37
C LYS A 181 6.36 -12.57 20.75
N ASN A 182 5.94 -12.12 19.56
CA ASN A 182 4.82 -12.70 18.83
C ASN A 182 5.20 -14.07 18.23
N THR A 183 4.33 -15.05 18.38
CA THR A 183 4.37 -16.30 17.63
C THR A 183 4.09 -16.06 16.13
N PRO A 184 4.50 -16.97 15.22
CA PRO A 184 4.16 -16.86 13.79
C PRO A 184 2.67 -16.60 13.51
N SER A 185 1.77 -17.24 14.26
CA SER A 185 0.33 -17.04 14.15
C SER A 185 -0.13 -15.65 14.60
N GLU A 186 0.45 -15.12 15.67
CA GLU A 186 0.16 -13.77 16.14
C GLU A 186 0.72 -12.73 15.17
N MET A 187 1.93 -12.94 14.65
CA MET A 187 2.53 -12.11 13.60
C MET A 187 1.63 -12.06 12.37
N PHE A 188 1.13 -13.19 11.89
CA PHE A 188 0.18 -13.26 10.79
C PHE A 188 -1.13 -12.50 11.08
N ALA A 189 -1.76 -12.74 12.23
CA ALA A 189 -3.02 -12.09 12.60
C ALA A 189 -2.87 -10.57 12.75
N ASN A 190 -1.80 -10.13 13.42
CA ASN A 190 -1.47 -8.71 13.58
C ASN A 190 -1.19 -8.06 12.21
N ALA A 191 -0.51 -8.77 11.32
CA ALA A 191 -0.21 -8.29 9.98
C ALA A 191 -1.45 -8.15 9.09
N ILE A 192 -2.52 -8.92 9.32
CA ILE A 192 -3.81 -8.69 8.66
C ILE A 192 -4.36 -7.30 9.03
N ILE A 193 -4.29 -6.95 10.31
CA ILE A 193 -4.80 -5.65 10.79
C ILE A 193 -3.97 -4.50 10.22
N SER A 194 -2.64 -4.59 10.28
CA SER A 194 -1.79 -3.53 9.69
C SER A 194 -1.95 -3.42 8.17
N GLY A 195 -2.04 -4.55 7.46
CA GLY A 195 -2.29 -4.58 6.02
C GLY A 195 -3.62 -3.89 5.66
N TRP A 196 -4.67 -4.14 6.45
CA TRP A 196 -5.96 -3.47 6.28
C TRP A 196 -5.90 -1.96 6.55
N LEU A 197 -5.18 -1.52 7.57
CA LEU A 197 -5.03 -0.11 7.89
C LEU A 197 -4.27 0.64 6.79
N ILE A 198 -3.20 0.05 6.24
CA ILE A 198 -2.47 0.61 5.10
C ILE A 198 -3.38 0.69 3.86
N ALA A 199 -4.11 -0.39 3.54
CA ALA A 199 -5.08 -0.40 2.45
C ALA A 199 -6.13 0.72 2.59
N THR A 200 -6.68 0.89 3.79
CA THR A 200 -7.66 1.93 4.09
C THR A 200 -7.05 3.33 3.95
N MET A 201 -5.82 3.52 4.42
CA MET A 201 -5.09 4.79 4.27
C MET A 201 -4.92 5.18 2.80
N VAL A 202 -4.47 4.24 1.96
CA VAL A 202 -4.32 4.45 0.51
C VAL A 202 -5.67 4.78 -0.14
N TRP A 203 -6.74 4.10 0.28
CA TRP A 203 -8.10 4.37 -0.17
C TRP A 203 -8.58 5.79 0.14
N MET A 204 -8.13 6.37 1.25
CA MET A 204 -8.50 7.72 1.66
C MET A 204 -7.75 8.80 0.86
N PHE A 205 -6.63 8.49 0.20
CA PHE A 205 -5.78 9.51 -0.44
C PHE A 205 -6.45 10.36 -1.52
N PRO A 206 -7.27 9.81 -2.43
CA PRO A 206 -7.92 10.63 -3.44
C PRO A 206 -8.86 11.69 -2.83
N ALA A 207 -9.43 11.39 -1.66
CA ALA A 207 -10.34 12.29 -0.95
C ALA A 207 -9.65 13.15 0.14
N ALA A 208 -8.41 12.85 0.53
CA ALA A 208 -7.75 13.46 1.68
C ALA A 208 -7.29 14.91 1.42
N GLY A 209 -6.98 15.28 0.18
CA GLY A 209 -6.51 16.62 -0.16
C GLY A 209 -5.35 17.09 0.75
N ALA A 210 -5.51 18.27 1.36
CA ALA A 210 -4.51 18.84 2.28
C ALA A 210 -4.33 18.05 3.59
N ALA A 211 -5.28 17.18 3.95
CA ALA A 211 -5.22 16.37 5.17
C ALA A 211 -4.37 15.10 5.03
N LYS A 212 -3.72 14.88 3.87
CA LYS A 212 -2.96 13.64 3.57
C LYS A 212 -1.94 13.30 4.66
N ILE A 213 -1.17 14.28 5.16
CA ILE A 213 -0.19 14.07 6.23
C ILE A 213 -0.87 13.59 7.53
N VAL A 214 -2.01 14.19 7.89
CA VAL A 214 -2.76 13.82 9.10
C VAL A 214 -3.29 12.38 8.98
N VAL A 215 -3.78 12.00 7.80
CA VAL A 215 -4.23 10.62 7.53
C VAL A 215 -3.07 9.64 7.68
N ILE A 216 -1.90 9.95 7.12
CA ILE A 216 -0.70 9.09 7.27
C ILE A 216 -0.35 8.93 8.74
N ILE A 217 -0.25 10.03 9.49
CA ILE A 217 0.07 10.01 10.92
C ILE A 217 -0.93 9.15 11.68
N LEU A 218 -2.24 9.43 11.58
CA LEU A 218 -3.25 8.74 12.38
C LEU A 218 -3.30 7.23 12.08
N MET A 219 -3.25 6.86 10.80
CA MET A 219 -3.36 5.45 10.39
C MET A 219 -2.12 4.65 10.76
N THR A 220 -0.92 5.20 10.54
CA THR A 220 0.34 4.51 10.85
C THR A 220 0.68 4.56 12.33
N TRP A 221 0.21 5.58 13.05
CA TRP A 221 0.28 5.62 14.51
C TRP A 221 -0.61 4.55 15.14
N LEU A 222 -1.81 4.33 14.60
CA LEU A 222 -2.70 3.26 15.08
C LEU A 222 -2.09 1.86 14.87
N ILE A 223 -1.36 1.65 13.76
CA ILE A 223 -0.58 0.41 13.51
C ILE A 223 0.43 0.18 14.63
N ALA A 224 1.16 1.23 15.01
CA ALA A 224 2.16 1.18 16.06
C ALA A 224 1.55 1.00 17.47
N LEU A 225 0.47 1.71 17.78
CA LEU A 225 -0.24 1.61 19.06
C LEU A 225 -0.88 0.24 19.29
N GLY A 226 -1.30 -0.43 18.20
CA GLY A 226 -1.83 -1.79 18.26
C GLY A 226 -0.75 -2.88 18.31
N ASP A 227 0.54 -2.50 18.40
CA ASP A 227 1.70 -3.39 18.31
C ASP A 227 1.61 -4.38 17.14
N THR A 228 1.03 -3.92 16.02
CA THR A 228 0.80 -4.77 14.87
C THR A 228 2.09 -4.98 14.08
N THR A 229 2.29 -6.18 13.54
CA THR A 229 3.49 -6.46 12.74
C THR A 229 3.32 -5.96 11.31
N HIS A 230 4.40 -5.51 10.68
CA HIS A 230 4.38 -4.99 9.31
C HIS A 230 5.68 -5.38 8.61
N ILE A 231 5.60 -5.96 7.41
CA ILE A 231 6.74 -6.61 6.75
C ILE A 231 7.90 -5.64 6.51
N VAL A 232 7.63 -4.43 6.03
CA VAL A 232 8.69 -3.46 5.72
C VAL A 232 9.30 -2.84 6.98
N VAL A 233 8.52 -2.22 7.88
CA VAL A 233 9.07 -1.62 9.11
C VAL A 233 9.70 -2.68 10.01
N GLY A 234 9.03 -3.81 10.20
CA GLY A 234 9.60 -4.93 10.95
C GLY A 234 10.90 -5.44 10.31
N SER A 235 11.09 -5.28 9.00
CA SER A 235 12.36 -5.67 8.39
C SER A 235 13.54 -4.84 8.89
N VAL A 236 13.41 -3.52 9.10
CA VAL A 236 14.52 -2.74 9.67
C VAL A 236 14.77 -3.14 11.13
N GLU A 237 13.71 -3.39 11.90
CA GLU A 237 13.78 -3.80 13.31
C GLU A 237 14.47 -5.17 13.47
N ILE A 238 14.05 -6.17 12.70
CA ILE A 238 14.57 -7.54 12.80
C ILE A 238 15.93 -7.67 12.12
N LEU A 239 16.18 -6.99 10.99
CA LEU A 239 17.51 -7.01 10.37
C LEU A 239 18.54 -6.33 11.26
N TYR A 240 18.17 -5.31 12.05
CA TYR A 240 19.06 -4.74 13.05
C TYR A 240 19.50 -5.78 14.09
N LEU A 241 18.55 -6.58 14.60
CA LEU A 241 18.86 -7.70 15.50
C LEU A 241 19.71 -8.80 14.86
N VAL A 242 19.55 -9.03 13.55
CA VAL A 242 20.41 -9.97 12.82
C VAL A 242 21.84 -9.42 12.72
N PHE A 243 21.97 -8.13 12.39
CA PHE A 243 23.28 -7.50 12.20
C PHE A 243 24.06 -7.29 13.50
N ASN A 244 23.38 -7.03 14.61
CA ASN A 244 24.02 -6.91 15.93
C ASN A 244 24.30 -8.29 16.58
N GLY A 245 23.84 -9.39 15.97
CA GLY A 245 24.08 -10.75 16.42
C GLY A 245 23.10 -11.29 17.48
N THR A 246 22.01 -10.56 17.78
CA THR A 246 20.98 -11.02 18.71
C THR A 246 20.15 -12.16 18.12
N LEU A 247 19.89 -12.12 16.82
CA LEU A 247 19.12 -13.13 16.09
C LEU A 247 19.94 -13.76 14.97
N HIS A 248 19.60 -15.00 14.62
CA HIS A 248 20.14 -15.63 13.43
C HIS A 248 19.35 -15.15 12.19
N TRP A 249 19.98 -15.07 11.02
CA TRP A 249 19.31 -14.61 9.80
C TRP A 249 18.08 -15.46 9.42
N SER A 250 18.03 -16.72 9.86
CA SER A 250 16.85 -17.57 9.65
C SER A 250 15.62 -17.03 10.38
N ASP A 251 15.79 -16.38 11.53
CA ASP A 251 14.70 -15.83 12.33
C ASP A 251 13.98 -14.67 11.61
N PHE A 252 14.73 -13.96 10.75
CA PHE A 252 14.15 -12.99 9.83
C PHE A 252 13.19 -13.66 8.84
N ILE A 253 13.56 -14.79 8.24
CA ILE A 253 12.68 -15.49 7.28
C ILE A 253 11.50 -16.14 8.01
N TRP A 254 11.80 -16.84 9.11
CA TRP A 254 10.86 -17.50 9.98
C TRP A 254 11.36 -17.47 11.43
N PRO A 255 10.62 -16.86 12.38
CA PRO A 255 9.17 -16.68 12.35
C PRO A 255 8.67 -15.36 11.76
N PHE A 256 9.53 -14.40 11.40
CA PHE A 256 9.09 -13.04 11.10
C PHE A 256 8.49 -12.84 9.69
N ALA A 257 9.32 -12.90 8.65
CA ALA A 257 8.98 -12.32 7.35
C ALA A 257 7.83 -13.05 6.66
N LEU A 258 7.82 -14.38 6.62
CA LEU A 258 6.80 -15.13 5.88
C LEU A 258 5.39 -14.96 6.47
N PRO A 259 5.16 -15.14 7.79
CA PRO A 259 3.83 -14.91 8.38
C PRO A 259 3.38 -13.45 8.27
N THR A 260 4.26 -12.48 8.55
CA THR A 260 3.92 -11.06 8.46
C THR A 260 3.62 -10.64 7.01
N LEU A 261 4.38 -11.11 6.02
CA LEU A 261 4.10 -10.84 4.61
C LEU A 261 2.74 -11.39 4.20
N ALA A 262 2.45 -12.65 4.53
CA ALA A 262 1.18 -13.28 4.22
C ALA A 262 0.01 -12.52 4.86
N GLY A 263 0.15 -12.12 6.14
CA GLY A 263 -0.87 -11.34 6.82
C GLY A 263 -1.08 -9.97 6.18
N ASN A 264 -0.02 -9.25 5.82
CA ASN A 264 -0.12 -7.95 5.14
C ASN A 264 -0.83 -8.06 3.78
N ILE A 265 -0.48 -9.07 2.97
CA ILE A 265 -1.17 -9.33 1.69
C ILE A 265 -2.64 -9.64 1.95
N CYS A 266 -2.95 -10.53 2.90
CA CYS A 266 -4.32 -10.88 3.23
C CYS A 266 -5.12 -9.64 3.70
N GLY A 267 -4.59 -8.87 4.63
CA GLY A 267 -5.24 -7.65 5.14
C GLY A 267 -5.46 -6.60 4.06
N GLY A 268 -4.46 -6.38 3.22
CA GLY A 268 -4.51 -5.38 2.15
C GLY A 268 -5.49 -5.75 1.04
N THR A 269 -5.54 -7.02 0.65
CA THR A 269 -6.39 -7.49 -0.46
C THR A 269 -7.82 -7.85 -0.03
N PHE A 270 -8.00 -8.53 1.10
CA PHE A 270 -9.24 -9.23 1.44
C PHE A 270 -10.37 -8.29 1.86
N ILE A 271 -10.10 -7.32 2.73
CA ILE A 271 -11.15 -6.38 3.20
C ILE A 271 -11.54 -5.42 2.08
N PHE A 272 -10.61 -5.13 1.17
CA PHE A 272 -10.87 -4.27 0.03
C PHE A 272 -11.72 -4.97 -1.06
N ALA A 273 -11.40 -6.24 -1.37
CA ALA A 273 -12.24 -7.08 -2.22
C ALA A 273 -13.70 -7.14 -1.72
N LEU A 274 -13.90 -7.22 -0.40
CA LEU A 274 -15.23 -7.23 0.21
C LEU A 274 -15.97 -5.89 0.10
N MET A 275 -15.30 -4.76 0.41
CA MET A 275 -15.92 -3.44 0.36
C MET A 275 -16.20 -2.98 -1.08
N SER A 276 -15.24 -3.16 -1.99
CA SER A 276 -15.39 -2.84 -3.41
C SER A 276 -16.55 -3.63 -4.02
N HIS A 277 -16.61 -4.95 -3.78
CA HIS A 277 -17.71 -5.77 -4.29
C HIS A 277 -19.08 -5.35 -3.71
N ALA A 278 -19.15 -5.00 -2.43
CA ALA A 278 -20.39 -4.58 -1.79
C ALA A 278 -20.89 -3.21 -2.28
N GLN A 279 -20.01 -2.22 -2.38
CA GLN A 279 -20.34 -0.86 -2.80
C GLN A 279 -20.65 -0.80 -4.30
N ILE A 280 -19.82 -1.40 -5.15
CA ILE A 280 -20.04 -1.45 -6.60
C ILE A 280 -21.33 -2.18 -6.95
N ARG A 281 -21.63 -3.31 -6.29
CA ARG A 281 -22.87 -4.05 -6.56
C ARG A 281 -24.12 -3.25 -6.17
N ASN A 282 -24.03 -2.47 -5.09
CA ASN A 282 -25.13 -1.61 -4.66
C ASN A 282 -25.33 -0.42 -5.63
N ASP A 283 -24.24 0.22 -6.05
CA ASP A 283 -24.29 1.33 -7.00
C ASP A 283 -24.74 0.89 -8.40
N MET A 284 -24.30 -0.28 -8.87
CA MET A 284 -24.75 -0.88 -10.13
C MET A 284 -26.23 -1.29 -10.08
N SER A 285 -26.69 -1.82 -8.94
CA SER A 285 -28.11 -2.10 -8.70
C SER A 285 -28.95 -0.81 -8.72
N ASN A 286 -28.47 0.25 -8.08
CA ASN A 286 -29.14 1.55 -8.07
C ASN A 286 -29.18 2.18 -9.46
N LYS A 287 -28.10 2.09 -10.25
CA LYS A 287 -28.06 2.55 -11.65
C LYS A 287 -29.06 1.78 -12.53
N ARG A 288 -29.10 0.45 -12.44
CA ARG A 288 -30.09 -0.36 -13.18
C ARG A 288 -31.52 0.03 -12.82
N LYS A 289 -31.80 0.31 -11.55
CA LYS A 289 -33.12 0.80 -11.10
C LYS A 289 -33.43 2.20 -11.64
N ALA A 290 -32.46 3.12 -11.65
CA ALA A 290 -32.62 4.47 -12.17
C ALA A 290 -32.86 4.48 -13.69
N GLU A 291 -32.08 3.70 -14.46
CA GLU A 291 -32.28 3.52 -15.90
C GLU A 291 -33.62 2.87 -16.23
N ALA A 292 -34.05 1.88 -15.43
CA ALA A 292 -35.37 1.27 -15.59
C ALA A 292 -36.50 2.26 -15.33
N ARG A 293 -36.39 3.13 -14.30
CA ARG A 293 -37.36 4.21 -14.04
C ARG A 293 -37.42 5.21 -15.19
N GLN A 294 -36.28 5.69 -15.68
CA GLN A 294 -36.24 6.63 -16.81
C GLN A 294 -36.83 6.02 -18.09
N LYS A 295 -36.58 4.73 -18.36
CA LYS A 295 -37.22 4.03 -19.49
C LYS A 295 -38.74 3.92 -19.31
N ALA A 296 -39.22 3.63 -18.11
CA ALA A 296 -40.65 3.57 -17.80
C ALA A 296 -41.34 4.95 -17.98
N GLU A 297 -40.74 6.02 -17.45
CA GLU A 297 -41.23 7.39 -17.60
C GLU A 297 -41.27 7.85 -19.07
N ARG A 298 -40.22 7.54 -19.86
CA ARG A 298 -40.21 7.80 -21.31
C ARG A 298 -41.33 7.04 -22.03
N ALA A 299 -41.54 5.77 -21.69
CA ALA A 299 -42.60 4.96 -22.30
C ALA A 299 -44.01 5.47 -21.95
N GLU A 300 -44.23 5.96 -20.72
CA GLU A 300 -45.49 6.59 -20.32
C GLU A 300 -45.73 7.93 -21.03
N ASN A 301 -44.69 8.76 -21.17
CA ASN A 301 -44.81 10.03 -21.89
C ASN A 301 -45.10 9.84 -23.39
N ILE A 302 -44.50 8.84 -24.04
CA ILE A 302 -44.81 8.49 -25.43
C ILE A 302 -46.28 8.04 -25.55
N LYS A 303 -46.76 7.18 -24.64
CA LYS A 303 -48.17 6.74 -24.63
C LYS A 303 -49.16 7.87 -24.35
N LYS A 304 -48.78 8.89 -23.57
CA LYS A 304 -49.62 10.08 -23.33
C LYS A 304 -49.72 10.97 -24.56
N ASN A 305 -48.62 11.16 -25.28
CA ASN A 305 -48.61 11.95 -26.52
C ASN A 305 -49.40 11.27 -27.66
N ASP A 306 -49.33 9.94 -27.78
CA ASP A 306 -50.12 9.20 -28.78
C ASP A 306 -51.63 9.20 -28.50
N LYS A 307 -52.04 9.40 -27.24
CA LYS A 307 -53.46 9.47 -26.85
C LYS A 307 -54.08 10.86 -26.95
N ASN A 308 -53.27 11.89 -27.19
CA ASN A 308 -53.75 13.26 -27.35
C ASN A 308 -53.08 13.92 -28.58
N PRO A 309 -53.34 13.40 -29.80
CA PRO A 309 -52.89 14.08 -31.01
C PRO A 309 -53.65 15.40 -31.10
N ALA A 310 -52.91 16.50 -31.20
CA ALA A 310 -53.47 17.82 -31.45
C ALA A 310 -54.28 17.85 -32.75
#